data_AF-A0AAI9XZ72-F1
#
_entry.id   AF-A0AAI9XZ72-F1
#
_cell.length_a   1.000
_cell.length_b   1.000
_cell.length_c   1.000
_cell.angle_alpha   90.00
_cell.angle_beta   90.00
_cell.angle_gamma   90.00
#
_symmetry.space_group_name_H-M   'P 1'
#
loop_
_entity.id
_entity.type
_entity.pdbx_description
1 polymer ?
#
loop_
_entity_poly.entity_id
_entity_poly.type
_entity_poly.pdbx_seq_one_letter_code
_entity_poly.pdbx_strand_id
1 'polypeptide(L)'
;MIILVNESINKSEFIIYSNIIYYLLIKNKRVIRSILILEVYSIINGINLTYIILITLRRITNRLNFLRILIVIYINLYLLYKYLIKLGIIKEKRLIINIIAFK
;
A
#
# COMPACT_ATOMS: atom_id res chain seq x y z
N MET A 1 5.07 -0.42 -0.26
CA MET A 1 5.57 0.96 -0.47
C MET A 1 4.44 1.92 -0.13
N ILE A 2 4.71 2.91 0.70
CA ILE A 2 3.75 3.92 1.13
C ILE A 2 4.17 5.24 0.50
N ILE A 3 3.22 5.84 -0.20
CA ILE A 3 3.41 7.14 -0.85
C ILE A 3 2.41 8.11 -0.21
N LEU A 4 2.92 9.25 0.23
CA LEU A 4 2.09 10.36 0.65
C LEU A 4 1.74 11.17 -0.59
N VAL A 5 0.46 11.44 -0.77
CA VAL A 5 -0.05 12.18 -1.92
C VAL A 5 -0.72 13.45 -1.41
N ASN A 6 -0.27 14.59 -1.94
CA ASN A 6 -1.02 15.84 -1.89
C ASN A 6 -1.85 15.95 -3.17
N GLU A 7 -3.15 16.15 -3.00
CA GLU A 7 -4.06 16.48 -4.10
C GLU A 7 -4.19 18.00 -4.23
N SER A 8 -4.03 18.51 -5.45
CA SER A 8 -4.48 19.85 -5.81
C SER A 8 -5.62 19.73 -6.82
N ILE A 9 -6.76 20.34 -6.51
CA ILE A 9 -7.97 20.29 -7.33
C ILE A 9 -8.03 21.56 -8.16
N ASN A 10 -7.84 21.45 -9.47
CA ASN A 10 -8.14 22.52 -10.43
C ASN A 10 -9.24 22.03 -11.35
N LYS A 11 -10.43 22.66 -11.28
CA LYS A 11 -11.69 22.59 -12.08
C LYS A 11 -12.02 21.40 -13.02
N SER A 12 -11.07 20.65 -13.56
CA SER A 12 -11.22 19.44 -14.39
C SER A 12 -10.09 18.41 -14.27
N GLU A 13 -9.02 18.67 -13.52
CA GLU A 13 -7.83 17.81 -13.41
C GLU A 13 -7.32 17.77 -11.96
N PHE A 14 -6.92 16.58 -11.49
CA PHE A 14 -6.25 16.40 -10.20
C PHE A 14 -4.77 16.08 -10.44
N ILE A 15 -3.90 16.94 -9.90
CA ILE A 15 -2.44 16.71 -9.93
C ILE A 15 -2.03 16.14 -8.59
N ILE A 16 -1.48 14.92 -8.62
CA ILE A 16 -0.98 14.18 -7.47
C ILE A 16 0.51 14.48 -7.31
N TYR A 17 0.86 15.27 -6.30
CA TYR A 17 2.25 15.43 -5.87
C TYR A 17 2.53 14.42 -4.78
N SER A 18 3.50 13.52 -5.01
CA SER A 18 3.65 12.36 -4.15
C SER A 18 5.08 12.12 -3.69
N ASN A 19 5.31 12.08 -2.37
CA ASN A 19 6.59 11.73 -1.78
C ASN A 19 6.57 10.28 -1.28
N ILE A 20 7.61 9.51 -1.61
CA ILE A 20 7.82 8.17 -1.05
C ILE A 20 8.27 8.35 0.40
N ILE A 21 7.40 8.02 1.35
CA ILE A 21 7.72 8.14 2.78
C ILE A 21 8.31 6.84 3.32
N TYR A 22 7.88 5.69 2.79
CA TYR A 22 8.27 4.42 3.39
C TYR A 22 8.29 3.26 2.38
N TYR A 23 9.40 2.54 2.33
CA TYR A 23 9.53 1.28 1.60
C TYR A 23 9.83 0.16 2.59
N LEU A 24 8.98 -0.87 2.59
CA LEU A 24 9.14 -2.04 3.44
C LEU A 24 9.15 -3.28 2.55
N LEU A 25 10.25 -4.04 2.64
CA LEU A 25 10.38 -5.36 2.05
C LEU A 25 10.40 -6.40 3.18
N ILE A 26 9.24 -6.99 3.47
CA ILE A 26 9.12 -8.01 4.52
C ILE A 26 9.67 -9.33 3.98
N LYS A 27 10.84 -9.74 4.46
CA LYS A 27 11.40 -11.06 4.15
C LYS A 27 11.23 -11.98 5.36
N ASN A 28 10.09 -12.65 5.45
CA ASN A 28 9.81 -13.56 6.57
C ASN A 28 10.48 -14.93 6.33
N LYS A 29 11.56 -15.23 7.08
CA LYS A 29 12.30 -16.52 6.97
C LYS A 29 11.74 -17.64 7.86
N ARG A 30 10.95 -17.32 8.89
CA ARG A 30 10.67 -18.26 10.00
C ARG A 30 9.27 -18.84 10.04
N VAL A 31 8.32 -18.25 9.34
CA VAL A 31 6.97 -18.77 9.29
C VAL A 31 6.58 -18.70 7.83
N ILE A 32 6.30 -19.87 7.25
CA ILE A 32 5.13 -20.17 6.42
C ILE A 32 5.46 -21.28 5.41
N ARG A 33 4.74 -22.40 5.56
CA ARG A 33 4.83 -23.62 4.74
C ARG A 33 4.21 -23.45 3.33
N SER A 34 3.57 -22.32 3.04
CA SER A 34 2.91 -22.03 1.75
C SER A 34 3.03 -20.57 1.31
N ILE A 35 3.37 -20.34 0.04
CA ILE A 35 3.50 -19.00 -0.56
C ILE A 35 2.28 -18.09 -0.29
N LEU A 36 1.07 -18.65 -0.33
CA LEU A 36 -0.19 -17.94 -0.09
C LEU A 36 -0.27 -17.28 1.30
N ILE A 37 0.10 -17.99 2.37
CA ILE A 37 -0.01 -17.45 3.73
C ILE A 37 1.00 -16.30 3.92
N LEU A 38 2.16 -16.34 3.25
CA LEU A 38 3.19 -15.30 3.34
C LEU A 38 2.70 -13.97 2.76
N GLU A 39 1.92 -14.06 1.70
CA GLU A 39 1.35 -12.89 1.06
C GLU A 39 0.12 -12.35 1.77
N VAL A 40 -0.77 -13.22 2.27
CA VAL A 40 -1.85 -12.78 3.16
C VAL A 40 -1.29 -12.06 4.39
N TYR A 41 -0.22 -12.59 5.00
CA TYR A 41 0.46 -11.93 6.11
C TYR A 41 1.04 -10.58 5.71
N SER A 42 1.67 -10.50 4.53
CA SER A 42 2.24 -9.24 4.02
C SER A 42 1.16 -8.18 3.77
N ILE A 43 -0.02 -8.58 3.29
CA ILE A 43 -1.18 -7.68 3.12
C ILE A 43 -1.66 -7.15 4.46
N ILE A 44 -1.91 -8.04 5.43
CA ILE A 44 -2.39 -7.67 6.77
C ILE A 44 -1.41 -6.72 7.45
N ASN A 45 -0.11 -7.04 7.39
CA ASN A 45 0.90 -6.19 7.99
C ASN A 45 1.01 -4.83 7.30
N GLY A 46 0.87 -4.80 5.97
CA GLY A 46 0.80 -3.58 5.18
C GLY A 46 -0.34 -2.68 5.62
N ILE A 47 -1.56 -3.23 5.77
CA ILE A 47 -2.76 -2.52 6.22
C ILE A 47 -2.58 -1.96 7.64
N ASN A 48 -2.10 -2.78 8.59
CA ASN A 48 -1.90 -2.37 9.97
C ASN A 48 -0.91 -1.20 10.09
N LEU A 49 0.23 -1.28 9.39
CA LEU A 49 1.21 -0.20 9.34
C LEU A 49 0.58 1.10 8.84
N THR A 50 -0.22 1.01 7.80
CA THR A 50 -0.82 2.19 7.18
C THR A 50 -1.93 2.80 8.00
N TYR A 51 -2.68 2.00 8.75
CA TYR A 51 -3.62 2.50 9.73
C TYR A 51 -2.91 3.29 10.85
N ILE A 52 -1.79 2.76 11.35
CA ILE A 52 -0.97 3.45 12.36
C ILE A 52 -0.45 4.78 11.80
N ILE A 53 0.12 4.76 10.60
CA ILE A 53 0.66 5.96 9.93
C ILE A 53 -0.46 6.99 9.67
N LEU A 54 -1.64 6.56 9.27
CA LEU A 54 -2.79 7.44 9.07
C LEU A 54 -3.19 8.15 10.36
N ILE A 55 -3.25 7.43 11.48
CA ILE A 55 -3.59 8.02 12.79
C ILE A 55 -2.51 8.99 13.26
N THR A 56 -1.23 8.63 13.13
CA THR A 56 -0.13 9.50 13.55
C THR A 56 -0.06 10.76 12.72
N LEU A 57 -0.17 10.65 11.39
CA LEU A 57 -0.26 11.80 10.49
C LEU A 57 -1.45 12.69 10.84
N ARG A 58 -2.64 12.11 11.03
CA ARG A 58 -3.83 12.88 11.42
C ARG A 58 -3.63 13.66 12.71
N ARG A 59 -2.97 13.07 13.71
CA ARG A 59 -2.66 13.77 14.98
C ARG A 59 -1.73 14.96 14.75
N ILE A 60 -0.75 14.83 13.86
CA ILE A 60 0.20 15.88 13.51
C ILE A 60 -0.49 16.99 12.70
N THR A 61 -1.21 16.64 11.62
CA THR A 61 -1.90 17.61 10.76
C THR A 61 -2.94 18.41 11.51
N ASN A 62 -3.67 17.78 12.44
CA ASN A 62 -4.64 18.46 13.30
C ASN A 62 -3.99 19.50 14.21
N ARG A 63 -2.73 19.29 14.64
CA ARG A 63 -2.00 20.28 15.44
C ARG A 63 -1.40 21.41 14.60
N LEU A 64 -1.15 21.15 13.32
CA LEU A 64 -0.51 22.10 12.40
C LEU A 64 -1.51 22.80 11.47
N ASN A 65 -2.82 22.55 11.61
CA ASN A 65 -3.88 23.02 10.71
C ASN A 65 -3.62 22.71 9.21
N PHE A 66 -2.89 21.64 8.90
CA PHE A 66 -2.63 21.21 7.53
C PHE A 66 -3.84 20.48 6.93
N LEU A 67 -4.05 20.68 5.62
CA LEU A 67 -5.14 20.08 4.84
C LEU A 67 -5.00 18.55 4.73
N ARG A 68 -6.11 17.89 4.35
CA ARG A 68 -6.25 16.44 4.15
C ARG A 68 -5.05 15.84 3.41
N ILE A 69 -4.47 14.79 4.00
CA ILE A 69 -3.38 14.02 3.41
C ILE A 69 -3.92 12.68 2.94
N LEU A 70 -3.60 12.32 1.71
CA LEU A 70 -4.01 11.06 1.09
C LEU A 70 -2.86 10.05 1.20
N ILE A 71 -3.17 8.85 1.67
CA ILE A 71 -2.20 7.77 1.84
C ILE A 71 -2.51 6.67 0.82
N VAL A 72 -1.55 6.40 -0.06
CA VAL A 72 -1.63 5.32 -1.05
C VAL A 72 -0.60 4.26 -0.73
N ILE A 73 -1.06 3.00 -0.73
CA ILE A 73 -0.26 1.85 -0.34
C ILE A 73 -0.19 0.90 -1.51
N TYR A 74 1.04 0.60 -1.92
CA TYR A 74 1.33 -0.39 -2.92
C TYR A 74 1.87 -1.64 -2.25
N ILE A 75 1.15 -2.75 -2.40
CA ILE A 75 1.56 -4.07 -1.94
C ILE A 75 1.87 -4.92 -3.17
N ASN A 76 3.13 -5.32 -3.32
CA ASN A 76 3.57 -6.17 -4.42
C ASN A 76 3.45 -7.65 -4.02
N LEU A 77 2.55 -8.38 -4.67
CA LEU A 77 2.25 -9.79 -4.41
C LEU A 77 2.87 -10.68 -5.50
N TYR A 78 4.19 -10.58 -5.63
CA TYR A 78 4.93 -11.24 -6.69
C TYR A 78 4.91 -12.78 -6.59
N LEU A 79 4.89 -13.34 -5.38
CA LEU A 79 4.89 -14.79 -5.19
C LEU A 79 3.51 -15.39 -5.52
N LEU A 80 2.43 -14.64 -5.27
CA LEU A 80 1.03 -14.98 -5.50
C LEU A 80 0.82 -15.01 -6.99
N TYR A 81 1.25 -13.93 -7.63
CA TYR A 81 1.31 -13.82 -9.07
C TYR A 81 1.99 -15.04 -9.71
N LYS A 82 3.21 -15.38 -9.25
CA LYS A 82 3.96 -16.52 -9.78
C LYS A 82 3.23 -17.85 -9.54
N TYR A 83 2.54 -17.98 -8.41
CA TYR A 83 1.75 -19.18 -8.09
C TYR A 83 0.49 -19.29 -8.95
N LEU A 84 -0.27 -18.21 -9.12
CA LEU A 84 -1.50 -18.17 -9.93
C LEU A 84 -1.21 -18.42 -11.42
N ILE A 85 -0.07 -17.94 -11.94
CA ILE A 85 0.39 -18.29 -13.30
C ILE A 85 0.65 -19.79 -13.42
N LYS A 86 1.32 -20.39 -12.43
CA LYS A 86 1.58 -21.85 -12.47
C LYS A 86 0.29 -22.67 -12.46
N LEU A 87 -0.77 -22.16 -11.83
CA LEU A 87 -2.08 -22.78 -11.83
C LEU A 87 -2.92 -22.47 -13.09
N GLY A 88 -2.42 -21.62 -14.00
CA GLY A 88 -3.14 -21.23 -15.22
C GLY A 88 -4.35 -20.32 -14.98
N ILE A 89 -4.48 -19.73 -13.79
CA ILE A 89 -5.64 -18.91 -13.40
C ILE A 89 -5.59 -17.52 -14.07
N ILE A 90 -4.39 -16.93 -14.15
CA ILE A 90 -4.15 -15.60 -14.70
C ILE A 90 -3.14 -15.64 -15.85
N LYS A 91 -3.30 -14.74 -16.82
CA LYS A 91 -2.39 -14.59 -17.98
C LYS A 91 -1.67 -13.23 -17.99
N GLU A 92 -2.02 -12.35 -17.06
CA GLU A 92 -1.43 -11.01 -16.91
C GLU A 92 0.05 -11.08 -16.52
N LYS A 93 0.80 -9.99 -16.72
CA LYS A 93 2.26 -9.95 -16.51
C LYS A 93 2.70 -9.69 -15.06
N ARG A 94 1.83 -9.15 -14.21
CA ARG A 94 2.07 -8.85 -12.78
C ARG A 94 0.73 -8.73 -12.06
N LEU A 95 0.71 -9.02 -10.75
CA LEU A 95 -0.42 -8.74 -9.86
C LEU A 95 -0.01 -7.66 -8.86
N ILE A 96 -0.68 -6.52 -8.90
CA ILE A 96 -0.45 -5.39 -7.98
C ILE A 96 -1.80 -5.06 -7.35
N ILE A 97 -1.84 -5.00 -6.02
CA ILE A 97 -3.03 -4.54 -5.28
C ILE A 97 -2.74 -3.15 -4.74
N ASN A 98 -3.58 -2.19 -5.14
CA ASN A 98 -3.55 -0.83 -4.63
C ASN A 98 -4.62 -0.68 -3.54
N ILE A 99 -4.20 -0.25 -2.35
CA ILE A 99 -5.12 0.10 -1.26
C ILE A 99 -5.06 1.61 -1.09
N ILE A 100 -6.17 2.28 -1.38
CA ILE A 100 -6.32 3.73 -1.26
C ILE A 100 -7.18 3.97 -0.02
N ALA A 101 -6.60 4.60 1.00
CA ALA A 101 -7.32 5.01 2.19
C ALA A 101 -7.69 6.49 2.06
N PHE A 102 -8.96 6.77 1.78
CA PHE A 102 -9.51 8.12 1.72
C PHE A 102 -10.34 8.38 2.97
N LYS A 103 -10.19 9.55 3.60
CA LYS A 103 -11.12 10.01 4.64
C LYS A 103 -11.38 11.50 4.56
#